data_AF-A0AA92C5W2-F1
#
_entry.id   AF-A0AA92C5W2-F1
#
_cell.length_a   1.000
_cell.length_b   1.000
_cell.length_c   1.000
_cell.angle_alpha   90.00
_cell.angle_beta   90.00
_cell.angle_gamma   90.00
#
_symmetry.space_group_name_H-M   'P 1'
#
loop_
_entity.id
_entity.type
_entity.pdbx_description
1 polymer ?
#
loop_
_entity_poly.entity_id
_entity_poly.type
_entity_poly.pdbx_seq_one_letter_code
_entity_poly.pdbx_strand_id
1 'polypeptide(L)' 'MRYTVAYGGERLDKIAKKTLQTERLGAVEAILSANPGLAMLGSQGVVPAGTMIEVPEWSAKPASPFTLAWE' A
#
# COMPACT_ATOMS: atom_id res chain seq x y z
N MET A 1 -10.69 -6.09 -4.40
CA MET A 1 -11.15 -5.01 -5.32
C MET A 1 -10.04 -4.68 -6.30
N ARG A 2 -10.31 -3.99 -7.42
CA ARG A 2 -9.26 -3.53 -8.34
C ARG A 2 -9.23 -2.01 -8.41
N TYR A 3 -8.04 -1.44 -8.35
CA TYR A 3 -7.79 0.00 -8.40
C TYR A 3 -6.94 0.33 -9.62
N THR A 4 -7.40 1.27 -10.44
CA THR A 4 -6.62 1.74 -11.60
C THR A 4 -5.92 3.04 -11.24
N VAL A 5 -4.61 3.09 -11.46
CA VAL A 5 -3.81 4.28 -11.19
C VAL A 5 -4.20 5.41 -12.14
N ALA A 6 -4.52 6.57 -11.58
CA ALA A 6 -4.93 7.76 -12.32
C ALA A 6 -3.80 8.32 -13.20
N TYR A 7 -4.20 9.21 -14.13
CA TYR A 7 -3.27 9.86 -15.05
C TYR A 7 -2.22 10.69 -14.29
N GLY A 8 -0.94 10.55 -14.67
CA GLY A 8 0.21 11.16 -13.97
C GLY A 8 0.97 10.23 -13.03
N GLY A 9 0.47 9.01 -12.81
CA GLY A 9 1.09 8.05 -11.89
C GLY A 9 0.84 8.41 -10.43
N GLU A 10 0.80 7.41 -9.56
CA GLU A 10 0.53 7.63 -8.15
C GLU A 10 1.49 6.81 -7.27
N ARG A 11 1.88 7.42 -6.14
CA ARG A 11 2.73 6.76 -5.16
C ARG A 11 1.97 5.64 -4.46
N LEU A 12 2.66 4.52 -4.23
CA LEU A 12 2.07 3.34 -3.61
C LEU A 12 1.52 3.60 -2.20
N ASP A 13 2.19 4.46 -1.42
CA ASP A 13 1.70 4.94 -0.11
C ASP A 13 0.36 5.67 -0.20
N LYS A 14 0.18 6.56 -1.18
CA LYS A 14 -1.09 7.26 -1.40
C LYS A 14 -2.20 6.32 -1.82
N ILE A 15 -1.89 5.32 -2.65
CA ILE A 15 -2.85 4.31 -3.07
C ILE A 15 -3.30 3.50 -1.85
N ALA A 16 -2.36 3.01 -1.04
CA ALA A 16 -2.65 2.30 0.20
C ALA A 16 -3.53 3.15 1.13
N LYS A 17 -3.19 4.43 1.32
CA LYS A 17 -3.98 5.36 2.14
C LYS A 17 -5.40 5.59 1.60
N LYS A 18 -5.59 5.63 0.28
CA LYS A 18 -6.93 5.80 -0.32
C LYS A 18 -7.77 4.53 -0.28
N THR A 19 -7.17 3.38 -0.54
CA THR A 19 -7.90 2.11 -0.71
C THR A 19 -8.05 1.36 0.61
N LEU A 20 -6.99 1.34 1.43
CA LEU A 20 -6.93 0.64 2.72
C LEU A 20 -7.03 1.60 3.91
N GLN A 21 -7.29 2.89 3.66
CA GLN A 21 -7.40 3.97 4.66
C GLN A 21 -6.11 4.26 5.46
N THR A 22 -5.04 3.50 5.22
CA THR A 22 -3.75 3.66 5.89
C THR A 22 -2.61 3.18 4.99
N GLU A 23 -1.44 3.80 5.18
CA GLU A 23 -0.17 3.42 4.56
C GLU A 23 0.75 2.68 5.55
N ARG A 24 0.30 2.47 6.79
CA ARG A 24 1.05 1.86 7.89
C ARG A 24 0.56 0.44 8.18
N LEU A 25 1.20 -0.22 9.14
CA LEU A 25 0.80 -1.53 9.68
C LEU A 25 0.83 -2.67 8.66
N GLY A 26 1.61 -2.55 7.57
CA GLY A 26 1.73 -3.58 6.55
C GLY A 26 0.80 -3.41 5.36
N ALA A 27 0.10 -2.28 5.23
CA ALA A 27 -0.85 -2.04 4.14
C ALA A 27 -0.19 -2.02 2.75
N VAL A 28 1.00 -1.41 2.65
CA VAL A 28 1.77 -1.36 1.40
C VAL A 28 2.27 -2.76 1.02
N GLU A 29 2.77 -3.50 2.00
CA GLU A 29 3.27 -4.86 1.87
C GLU A 29 2.16 -5.83 1.48
N ALA A 30 0.94 -5.63 1.99
CA ALA A 30 -0.23 -6.40 1.57
C ALA A 30 -0.55 -6.18 0.09
N ILE A 31 -0.52 -4.93 -0.39
CA ILE A 31 -0.72 -4.61 -1.81
C ILE A 31 0.40 -5.23 -2.66
N LEU A 32 1.66 -5.16 -2.23
CA LEU A 32 2.78 -5.76 -2.95
C LEU A 32 2.70 -7.30 -2.98
N SER A 33 2.25 -7.92 -1.90
CA SER A 33 2.06 -9.37 -1.82
C SER A 33 0.96 -9.86 -2.76
N ALA A 34 -0.10 -9.05 -2.92
CA ALA A 34 -1.18 -9.32 -3.86
C ALA A 34 -0.80 -9.05 -5.32
N ASN A 35 0.23 -8.24 -5.58
CA ASN A 35 0.66 -7.83 -6.92
C ASN A 35 2.16 -8.09 -7.14
N PRO A 36 2.56 -9.35 -7.36
CA PRO A 36 3.95 -9.68 -7.64
C PRO A 36 4.44 -8.92 -8.88
N GLY A 37 5.61 -8.27 -8.77
CA GLY A 37 6.19 -7.46 -9.84
C GLY A 37 5.78 -5.98 -9.84
N LEU A 38 4.79 -5.56 -9.05
CA LEU A 38 4.41 -4.16 -8.92
C LEU A 38 5.56 -3.30 -8.36
N ALA A 39 6.35 -3.86 -7.44
CA ALA A 39 7.55 -3.21 -6.90
C ALA A 39 8.64 -2.96 -7.96
N MET A 40 8.71 -3.79 -9.00
CA MET A 40 9.68 -3.60 -10.10
C MET A 40 9.18 -2.61 -11.15
N LEU A 41 7.86 -2.52 -11.34
CA LEU A 41 7.22 -1.57 -12.25
C LEU A 41 7.27 -0.14 -11.71
N GLY A 42 7.20 0.03 -10.39
CA GLY A 42 7.24 1.33 -9.76
C GLY A 42 8.65 1.90 -9.67
N SER A 43 8.98 2.91 -10.49
CA SER A 43 10.22 3.66 -10.31
C SER A 43 10.09 4.59 -9.10
N GLN A 44 11.00 4.47 -8.13
CA GLN A 44 11.01 5.26 -6.90
C GLN A 44 9.69 5.22 -6.10
N GLY A 45 8.95 4.10 -6.17
CA GLY A 45 7.67 3.93 -5.46
C GLY A 45 6.48 4.64 -6.09
N VAL A 46 6.64 5.19 -7.31
CA VAL A 46 5.56 5.72 -8.14
C VAL A 46 5.11 4.65 -9.12
N VAL A 47 3.83 4.27 -9.04
CA VAL A 47 3.23 3.34 -10.00
C VAL A 47 2.77 4.14 -11.24
N PRO A 48 3.12 3.70 -12.46
CA PRO A 48 2.71 4.41 -13.67
C PRO A 48 1.19 4.41 -13.86
N ALA A 49 0.70 5.45 -14.52
CA ALA A 49 -0.71 5.59 -14.85
C ALA A 49 -1.23 4.40 -15.67
N GLY A 50 -2.50 4.03 -15.45
CA GLY A 50 -3.12 2.90 -16.16
C GLY A 50 -2.72 1.52 -15.61
N THR A 51 -1.81 1.45 -14.63
CA THR A 51 -1.53 0.20 -13.93
C THR A 51 -2.74 -0.23 -13.12
N MET A 52 -3.10 -1.49 -13.26
CA MET A 52 -4.22 -2.10 -12.52
C MET A 52 -3.65 -2.81 -11.30
N ILE A 53 -4.05 -2.38 -10.12
CA ILE A 53 -3.60 -2.90 -8.83
C ILE A 53 -4.73 -3.68 -8.20
N GLU A 54 -4.45 -4.91 -7.79
CA GLU A 54 -5.35 -5.69 -6.97
C GLU A 54 -5.24 -5.23 -5.51
N VAL A 55 -6.35 -4.73 -4.96
CA VAL A 55 -6.44 -4.34 -3.56
C VAL A 55 -7.02 -5.53 -2.80
N PRO A 56 -6.22 -6.20 -1.94
CA PRO A 56 -6.73 -7.29 -1.12
C PRO A 56 -7.67 -6.76 -0.04
N GLU A 57 -8.56 -7.60 0.46
CA GLU A 57 -9.18 -7.32 1.75
C GLU A 57 -8.10 -7.43 2.82
N TRP A 58 -7.82 -6.30 3.48
CA TRP A 58 -6.77 -6.18 4.46
C TRP A 58 -7.33 -5.58 5.74
N SER A 59 -6.89 -6.14 6.87
CA SER A 59 -7.14 -5.59 8.20
C SER A 59 -5.81 -5.25 8.85
N ALA A 60 -5.80 -4.16 9.62
CA ALA A 60 -4.63 -3.74 10.36
C ALA A 60 -4.17 -4.85 11.31
N LYS A 61 -2.90 -5.25 11.22
CA LYS A 61 -2.30 -6.06 12.27
C LYS A 61 -2.33 -5.24 13.57
N PRO A 62 -2.72 -5.84 14.71
CA PRO A 62 -2.71 -5.14 15.98
C PRO A 62 -1.30 -4.61 16.22
N ALA A 63 -1.18 -3.30 16.43
CA ALA A 63 0.09 -2.69 16.79
C ALA A 63 0.56 -3.30 18.11
N SER A 64 1.84 -3.70 18.18
CA SER A 64 2.42 -4.10 19.47
C SER A 64 2.28 -2.94 20.45
N PRO A 65 1.89 -3.19 21.71
CA PRO A 65 1.78 -2.14 22.70
C PRO A 65 3.16 -1.46 22.82
N PHE A 66 3.18 -0.14 22.62
CA PHE A 66 4.38 0.63 22.92
C PHE A 66 4.39 0.85 24.43
N THR A 67 5.45 0.42 25.09
CA THR A 67 5.71 0.76 26.50
C THR A 67 6.54 2.03 26.52
N LEU A 68 6.14 2.99 27.34
CA LEU A 68 6.91 4.23 27.53
C LEU A 68 8.20 3.90 28.30
N ALA A 69 9.30 4.55 27.98
CA ALA A 69 10.62 4.24 28.56
C ALA A 69 10.74 4.54 30.08
N TRP A 70 9.69 5.04 30.70
CA TRP A 70 9.61 5.38 32.12
C TRP A 70 8.55 4.54 32.88
N GLU A 71 8.04 3.48 32.26
CA GLU A 71 7.31 2.39 32.94
C GLU A 71 8.26 1.27 33.40
#